data_AF-X1EBC5-F1
#
_entry.id   AF-X1EBC5-F1
#
_cell.length_a   1.000
_cell.length_b   1.000
_cell.length_c   1.000
_cell.angle_alpha   90.00
_cell.angle_beta   90.00
_cell.angle_gamma   90.00
#
_symmetry.space_group_name_H-M   'P 1'
#
loop_
_entity.id
_entity.type
_entity.pdbx_description
1 polymer ?
#
loop_
_entity_poly.entity_id
_entity_poly.type
_entity_poly.pdbx_seq_one_letter_code
_entity_poly.pdbx_strand_id
1 'polypeptide(L)'
;MKFAVESAGIDGVVQPGACIELVKTGFDFTEGPIWHSGEQSLIFSDILGNSIYSWSEAAGLKTLRLNSYMANGNAYDQQGHVVTCEHATSRLTRT
;
A
#
# COMPACT_ATOMS: atom_id res chain seq x y z
N MET A 1 10.01 10.46 -13.21
CA MET A 1 9.54 9.57 -14.30
C MET A 1 8.35 10.23 -14.99
N LYS A 2 8.16 10.04 -16.31
CA LYS A 2 6.98 10.54 -17.04
C LYS A 2 6.00 9.38 -17.27
N PHE A 3 4.71 9.66 -17.26
CA PHE A 3 3.69 8.69 -17.65
C PHE A 3 3.70 8.50 -19.17
N ALA A 4 3.61 7.26 -19.63
CA ALA A 4 3.31 6.92 -21.02
C ALA A 4 1.80 6.78 -21.18
N VAL A 5 1.23 7.34 -22.24
CA VAL A 5 -0.19 7.20 -22.59
C VAL A 5 -0.27 6.39 -23.88
N GLU A 6 -0.77 5.16 -23.79
CA GLU A 6 -0.83 4.22 -24.93
C GLU A 6 -2.20 4.17 -25.62
N SER A 7 -3.22 4.84 -25.06
CA SER A 7 -4.57 4.88 -25.61
C SER A 7 -5.28 6.17 -25.22
N ALA A 8 -6.04 6.74 -26.16
CA ALA A 8 -6.87 7.92 -25.91
C ALA A 8 -8.00 7.64 -24.88
N GLY A 9 -8.33 6.38 -24.62
CA GLY A 9 -9.37 6.00 -23.66
C GLY A 9 -9.05 6.34 -22.19
N ILE A 10 -7.80 6.69 -21.89
CA ILE A 10 -7.35 7.09 -20.54
C ILE A 10 -6.94 8.57 -20.47
N ASP A 11 -7.23 9.34 -21.52
CA ASP A 11 -6.92 10.77 -21.55
C ASP A 11 -7.61 11.50 -20.38
N GLY A 12 -6.84 12.33 -19.68
CA GLY A 12 -7.32 13.11 -18.54
C GLY A 12 -7.38 12.37 -17.19
N VAL A 13 -7.07 11.06 -17.14
CA VAL A 13 -6.96 10.32 -15.86
C VAL A 13 -5.77 10.79 -15.03
N VAL A 14 -4.67 11.15 -15.70
CA VAL A 14 -3.45 11.70 -15.06
C VAL A 14 -3.38 13.19 -15.36
N GLN A 15 -3.17 14.00 -14.32
CA GLN A 15 -3.01 15.45 -14.46
C GLN A 15 -1.82 15.79 -15.39
N PRO A 16 -1.98 16.75 -16.34
CA PRO A 16 -0.87 17.22 -17.15
C PRO A 16 0.30 17.70 -16.29
N GLY A 17 1.51 17.20 -16.59
CA GLY A 17 2.72 17.55 -15.84
C GLY A 17 2.94 16.78 -14.55
N ALA A 18 2.06 15.84 -14.17
CA ALA A 18 2.29 14.96 -13.03
C ALA A 18 3.61 14.18 -13.18
N CYS A 19 4.38 14.13 -12.10
CA CYS A 19 5.64 13.40 -12.03
C CYS A 19 5.49 12.24 -11.04
N ILE A 20 6.00 11.07 -11.41
CA ILE A 20 6.14 9.96 -10.45
C ILE A 20 7.32 10.28 -9.51
N GLU A 21 7.06 10.18 -8.21
CA GLU A 21 8.02 10.36 -7.12
C GLU A 21 8.21 9.05 -6.34
N LEU A 22 9.46 8.78 -5.95
CA LEU A 22 9.79 7.67 -5.06
C LEU A 22 9.72 8.14 -3.61
N VAL A 23 8.67 7.74 -2.90
CA VAL A 23 8.40 8.22 -1.53
C VAL A 23 9.16 7.45 -0.44
N LYS A 24 9.52 6.18 -0.68
CA LYS A 24 10.25 5.35 0.29
C LYS A 24 10.93 4.15 -0.37
N THR A 25 12.08 3.76 0.20
CA THR A 25 12.84 2.55 -0.14
C THR A 25 13.19 1.74 1.11
N GLY A 26 13.88 0.60 0.93
CA GLY A 26 14.36 -0.24 2.05
C GLY A 26 13.36 -1.31 2.47
N PHE A 27 12.57 -1.82 1.52
CA PHE A 27 11.66 -2.95 1.67
C PHE A 27 12.10 -4.07 0.75
N ASP A 28 11.75 -5.31 1.09
CA ASP A 28 12.12 -6.47 0.28
C ASP A 28 11.14 -6.67 -0.88
N PHE A 29 9.82 -6.65 -0.61
CA PHE A 29 8.79 -6.75 -1.66
C PHE A 29 7.46 -6.12 -1.21
N THR A 30 7.17 -4.92 -1.70
CA THR A 30 5.97 -4.15 -1.32
C THR A 30 4.73 -4.54 -2.12
N GLU A 31 3.60 -4.75 -1.45
CA GLU A 31 2.32 -5.13 -2.07
C GLU A 31 1.11 -4.68 -1.23
N GLY A 32 -0.09 -4.86 -1.79
CA GLY A 32 -1.36 -4.63 -1.13
C GLY A 32 -1.57 -3.22 -0.55
N PRO A 33 -1.29 -2.14 -1.31
CA PRO A 33 -1.49 -0.78 -0.82
C PRO A 33 -2.97 -0.43 -0.63
N ILE A 34 -3.31 0.23 0.48
CA ILE A 34 -4.61 0.89 0.70
C ILE A 34 -4.41 2.29 1.30
N TRP A 35 -5.30 3.22 0.97
CA TRP A 35 -5.26 4.58 1.48
C TRP A 35 -6.17 4.75 2.70
N HIS A 36 -5.61 5.19 3.83
CA HIS A 36 -6.37 5.58 5.00
C HIS A 36 -6.67 7.08 4.96
N SER A 37 -7.91 7.44 4.65
CA SER A 37 -8.31 8.85 4.46
C SER A 37 -8.21 9.71 5.72
N GLY A 38 -8.58 9.17 6.89
CA GLY A 38 -8.52 9.90 8.17
C GLY A 38 -7.10 10.32 8.58
N GLU A 39 -6.17 9.36 8.56
CA GLU A 39 -4.75 9.57 8.89
C GLU A 39 -3.90 10.07 7.72
N GLN A 40 -4.50 10.25 6.54
CA GLN A 40 -3.80 10.60 5.29
C GLN A 40 -2.52 9.77 5.06
N SER A 41 -2.66 8.45 5.18
CA SER A 41 -1.52 7.53 5.10
C SER A 41 -1.78 6.35 4.17
N LEU A 42 -0.71 5.88 3.53
CA LEU A 42 -0.65 4.69 2.71
C LEU A 42 -0.28 3.49 3.60
N ILE A 43 -1.18 2.53 3.74
CA ILE A 43 -0.92 1.25 4.38
C ILE A 43 -0.49 0.24 3.31
N PHE A 44 0.56 -0.52 3.54
CA PHE A 44 1.05 -1.54 2.60
C PHE A 44 1.83 -2.65 3.33
N SER A 45 1.98 -3.80 2.67
CA SER A 45 2.73 -4.94 3.20
C SER A 45 4.11 -5.01 2.57
N ASP A 46 5.12 -5.37 3.36
CA ASP A 46 6.38 -5.92 2.85
C ASP A 46 6.33 -7.43 3.02
N ILE A 47 6.05 -8.15 1.93
CA ILE A 47 5.74 -9.59 1.97
C ILE A 47 6.94 -10.37 2.49
N LEU A 48 8.11 -10.15 1.90
CA LEU A 48 9.33 -10.87 2.26
C LEU A 48 9.96 -10.31 3.54
N GLY A 49 9.81 -9.00 3.80
CA GLY A 49 10.15 -8.38 5.09
C GLY A 49 9.18 -8.71 6.23
N ASN A 50 8.15 -9.54 5.97
CA ASN A 50 7.20 -10.08 6.93
C ASN A 50 6.55 -9.01 7.85
N SER A 51 6.20 -7.86 7.27
CA SER A 51 5.71 -6.70 8.01
C SER A 51 4.59 -5.94 7.27
N ILE A 52 3.81 -5.15 8.00
CA ILE A 52 2.86 -4.18 7.45
C ILE A 52 3.24 -2.80 7.97
N TYR A 53 3.24 -1.82 7.08
CA TYR A 53 3.62 -0.44 7.36
C TYR A 53 2.50 0.55 7.00
N SER A 54 2.57 1.73 7.62
CA SER A 54 1.85 2.93 7.22
C SER A 54 2.86 4.01 6.89
N TRP A 55 2.69 4.71 5.77
CA TRP A 55 3.52 5.85 5.40
C TRP A 55 2.66 7.08 5.15
N SER A 56 3.07 8.23 5.68
CA SER A 56 2.47 9.53 5.36
C SER A 56 3.56 10.56 5.14
N GLU A 57 3.26 11.61 4.39
CA GLU A 57 4.16 12.75 4.23
C GLU A 57 4.46 13.42 5.58
N ALA A 58 3.43 13.59 6.43
CA ALA A 58 3.56 14.29 7.70
C ALA A 58 4.36 13.52 8.77
N ALA A 59 4.25 12.19 8.81
CA ALA A 59 4.83 11.38 9.88
C ALA A 59 5.86 10.34 9.41
N GLY A 60 6.12 10.25 8.11
CA GLY A 60 7.00 9.23 7.54
C GLY A 60 6.46 7.82 7.70
N LEU A 61 7.38 6.84 7.73
CA LEU A 61 7.08 5.42 7.86
C LEU A 61 6.83 5.03 9.32
N LYS A 62 5.77 4.26 9.55
CA LYS A 62 5.42 3.63 10.83
C LYS A 62 5.18 2.14 10.62
N THR A 63 5.65 1.32 11.55
CA THR A 63 5.33 -0.11 11.56
C THR A 63 3.95 -0.32 12.18
N LEU A 64 3.07 -0.99 11.47
CA LEU A 64 1.76 -1.39 11.99
C LEU A 64 1.80 -2.81 12.57
N ARG A 65 2.46 -3.73 11.88
CA ARG A 65 2.54 -5.14 12.29
C ARG A 65 3.88 -5.74 11.89
N LEU A 66 4.53 -6.40 12.84
CA LEU A 66 5.65 -7.31 12.58
C LEU A 66 5.14 -8.76 12.61
N ASN A 67 5.93 -9.68 12.06
CA ASN A 67 5.54 -11.09 11.94
C ASN A 67 4.20 -11.24 11.21
N SER A 68 4.05 -10.54 10.08
CA SER A 68 2.79 -10.41 9.36
C SER A 68 2.35 -11.68 8.62
N TYR A 69 3.11 -12.77 8.72
CA TYR A 69 2.92 -14.04 8.04
C TYR A 69 2.85 -13.90 6.51
N MET A 70 3.78 -13.11 5.97
CA MET A 70 3.82 -12.75 4.56
C MET A 70 2.49 -12.12 4.11
N ALA A 71 2.03 -11.12 4.86
CA ALA A 71 0.89 -10.30 4.49
C ALA A 71 1.07 -9.74 3.07
N ASN A 72 0.01 -9.77 2.27
CA ASN A 72 0.01 -9.27 0.90
C ASN A 72 -1.13 -8.25 0.76
N GLY A 73 -2.25 -8.64 0.14
CA GLY A 73 -3.37 -7.75 -0.14
C GLY A 73 -4.07 -7.27 1.13
N ASN A 74 -4.35 -5.97 1.18
CA ASN A 74 -5.13 -5.33 2.23
C ASN A 74 -6.41 -4.72 1.64
N ALA A 75 -7.47 -4.65 2.44
CA ALA A 75 -8.70 -3.94 2.11
C ALA A 75 -9.38 -3.46 3.40
N TYR A 76 -10.37 -2.58 3.29
CA TYR A 76 -11.26 -2.27 4.41
C TYR A 76 -12.49 -3.17 4.37
N ASP A 77 -12.89 -3.68 5.54
CA ASP A 77 -14.24 -4.20 5.69
C ASP A 77 -15.27 -3.06 5.87
N GLN A 78 -16.55 -3.42 5.95
CA GLN A 78 -17.65 -2.44 6.05
C GLN A 78 -17.63 -1.62 7.34
N GLN A 79 -16.86 -2.03 8.35
CA GLN A 79 -16.69 -1.30 9.60
C GLN A 79 -15.41 -0.46 9.60
N GLY A 80 -14.66 -0.46 8.49
CA GLY A 80 -13.41 0.30 8.36
C GLY A 80 -12.19 -0.38 8.98
N HIS A 81 -12.26 -1.67 9.33
CA HIS A 81 -11.07 -2.40 9.79
C HIS A 81 -10.28 -2.90 8.58
N VAL A 82 -8.95 -3.00 8.75
CA VAL A 82 -8.09 -3.57 7.72
C VAL A 82 -8.22 -5.09 7.75
N VAL A 83 -8.58 -5.68 6.62
CA VAL A 83 -8.51 -7.12 6.39
C VAL A 83 -7.33 -7.43 5.48
N THR A 84 -6.59 -8.48 5.80
CA THR A 84 -5.28 -8.78 5.20
C THR A 84 -5.22 -10.24 4.78
N CYS A 85 -4.80 -10.50 3.54
CA CYS A 85 -4.46 -11.84 3.07
C CYS A 85 -3.03 -12.21 3.52
N GLU A 86 -2.87 -13.36 4.16
CA GLU A 86 -1.58 -13.89 4.62
C GLU A 86 -1.17 -15.10 3.78
N HIS A 87 -0.01 -15.01 3.11
CA HIS A 87 0.50 -16.13 2.32
C HIS A 87 0.94 -17.31 3.18
N ALA A 88 1.64 -17.06 4.30
CA ALA A 88 2.25 -18.15 5.07
C ALA A 88 1.22 -18.98 5.85
N THR A 89 0.07 -18.40 6.19
CA THR A 89 -0.99 -19.08 6.98
C THR A 89 -2.19 -19.47 6.13
N SER A 90 -2.28 -19.01 4.88
CA SER A 90 -3.44 -19.19 3.99
C SER A 90 -4.75 -18.70 4.63
N ARG A 91 -4.72 -17.51 5.24
CA ARG A 91 -5.86 -16.91 5.95
C ARG A 91 -6.14 -15.49 5.50
N LEU A 92 -7.39 -15.09 5.67
CA LEU A 92 -7.79 -13.70 5.75
C LEU A 92 -7.87 -13.33 7.23
N THR A 93 -7.09 -12.35 7.67
CA THR A 93 -7.07 -11.87 9.06
C THR A 93 -7.58 -10.43 9.13
N ARG A 94 -8.05 -10.02 10.30
CA ARG A 94 -8.31 -8.61 10.59
C ARG A 94 -7.09 -8.07 11.35
N THR A 95 -6.46 -7.04 10.80
CA THR A 95 -5.28 -6.37 11.36
C THR A 95 -5.70 -5.20 12.23
#